data_AF-A0AAE0AN04-F1
#
_entry.id   AF-A0AAE0AN04-F1
#
_cell.length_a   1.000
_cell.length_b   1.000
_cell.length_c   1.000
_cell.angle_alpha   90.00
_cell.angle_beta   90.00
_cell.angle_gamma   90.00
#
_symmetry.space_group_name_H-M   'P 1'
#
loop_
_entity.id
_entity.type
_entity.pdbx_description
1 polymer ?
#
loop_
_entity_poly.entity_id
_entity_poly.type
_entity_poly.pdbx_seq_one_letter_code
_entity_poly.pdbx_strand_id
1 'polypeptide(L)'
;MATVRNLKIKTSTCKRWRKELILMTSSENVLAESRMMTPDCRKRLEAALADLKGNLAELEEVNQEGPEIEDACSSIMEVENLYQTI
;
A
#
# COMPACT_ATOMS: atom_id res chain seq x y z
N MET A 1 -17.66 7.91 3.40
CA MET A 1 -17.31 8.87 4.47
C MET A 1 -15.96 8.47 5.05
N ALA A 2 -14.92 8.70 4.25
CA ALA A 2 -13.55 8.62 4.70
C ALA A 2 -13.32 9.59 5.87
N THR A 3 -12.62 9.12 6.89
CA THR A 3 -12.15 9.97 7.99
C THR A 3 -10.64 9.89 8.02
N VAL A 4 -9.99 10.97 8.47
CA VAL A 4 -8.57 11.07 8.86
C VAL A 4 -8.06 9.77 9.52
N ARG A 5 -8.82 9.20 10.46
CA ARG A 5 -8.48 7.92 11.11
C ARG A 5 -8.46 6.72 10.14
N ASN A 6 -9.42 6.64 9.22
CA ASN A 6 -9.48 5.59 8.21
C ASN A 6 -8.30 5.69 7.24
N LEU A 7 -7.94 6.91 6.81
CA LEU A 7 -6.76 7.16 5.99
C LEU A 7 -5.50 6.62 6.68
N LYS A 8 -5.28 6.98 7.95
CA LYS A 8 -4.12 6.52 8.72
C LYS A 8 -4.03 4.99 8.89
N ILE A 9 -5.17 4.33 9.08
CA ILE A 9 -5.26 2.86 9.16
C ILE A 9 -4.92 2.22 7.79
N LYS A 10 -5.45 2.77 6.69
CA LYS A 10 -5.13 2.26 5.34
C LYS A 10 -3.67 2.50 4.98
N THR A 11 -3.10 3.67 5.29
CA THR A 11 -1.69 3.98 5.05
C THR A 11 -0.76 3.03 5.81
N SER A 12 -1.03 2.79 7.10
CA SER A 12 -0.26 1.84 7.91
C SER A 12 -0.39 0.39 7.40
N THR A 13 -1.58 0.00 6.93
CA THR A 13 -1.80 -1.30 6.29
C THR A 13 -0.97 -1.42 5.02
N CYS A 14 -0.97 -0.40 4.17
CA CYS A 14 -0.17 -0.35 2.94
C CYS A 14 1.34 -0.45 3.24
N LYS A 15 1.84 0.28 4.25
CA LYS A 15 3.24 0.19 4.73
C LYS A 15 3.60 -1.21 5.24
N ARG A 16 2.67 -1.92 5.89
CA ARG A 16 2.86 -3.30 6.38
C ARG A 16 3.01 -4.28 5.22
N TRP A 17 2.04 -4.30 4.29
CA TRP A 17 2.07 -5.18 3.11
C TRP A 17 3.33 -4.95 2.27
N ARG A 18 3.73 -3.69 2.15
CA ARG A 18 4.98 -3.31 1.49
C ARG A 18 6.20 -4.00 2.11
N LYS A 19 6.35 -3.89 3.43
CA LYS A 19 7.48 -4.48 4.16
C LYS A 19 7.47 -6.00 4.08
N GLU A 20 6.29 -6.61 4.11
CA GLU A 20 6.08 -8.04 3.93
C GLU A 20 6.49 -8.51 2.53
N LEU A 21 6.14 -7.74 1.48
CA LEU A 21 6.54 -8.00 0.10
C LEU A 21 8.06 -7.91 -0.08
N ILE A 22 8.70 -6.85 0.44
CA ILE A 22 10.16 -6.68 0.39
C ILE A 22 10.87 -7.81 1.14
N LEU A 23 10.37 -8.19 2.32
CA LEU A 23 10.94 -9.29 3.09
C LEU A 23 10.86 -10.62 2.31
N MET A 24 9.75 -10.85 1.60
CA MET A 24 9.57 -12.00 0.73
C MET A 24 10.48 -11.99 -0.50
N THR A 25 10.68 -10.85 -1.15
CA THR A 25 11.55 -10.74 -2.34
C THR A 25 13.03 -10.76 -1.98
N SER A 26 13.41 -10.23 -0.81
CA SER A 26 14.79 -10.22 -0.32
C SER A 26 15.22 -11.53 0.34
N SER A 27 14.28 -12.42 0.69
CA SER A 27 14.59 -13.78 1.13
C SER A 27 14.94 -14.63 -0.09
N GLU A 28 16.21 -14.59 -0.51
CA GLU A 28 16.75 -15.07 -1.80
C GLU A 28 16.35 -16.48 -2.28
N ASN A 29 15.68 -17.36 -1.51
CA ASN A 29 15.60 -18.78 -1.89
C ASN A 29 14.48 -19.64 -1.24
N VAL A 30 13.39 -19.09 -0.72
CA VAL A 30 12.33 -19.96 -0.15
C VAL A 30 11.41 -20.49 -1.24
N LEU A 31 11.95 -21.52 -1.92
CA LEU A 31 11.32 -22.60 -2.67
C LEU A 31 10.24 -22.19 -3.68
N ALA A 32 10.43 -22.65 -4.92
CA ALA A 32 9.45 -22.63 -6.00
C ALA A 32 8.04 -23.16 -5.61
N GLU A 33 7.89 -23.77 -4.43
CA GLU A 33 6.62 -24.19 -3.81
C GLU A 33 5.77 -23.03 -3.22
N SER A 34 6.35 -21.91 -2.79
CA SER A 34 5.56 -20.78 -2.22
C SER A 34 5.04 -19.78 -3.27
N ARG A 35 5.30 -20.04 -4.57
CA ARG A 35 4.90 -19.19 -5.71
C ARG A 35 3.39 -18.92 -5.81
N MET A 36 2.56 -19.68 -5.09
CA MET A 36 1.12 -19.43 -5.03
C MET A 36 0.71 -18.31 -4.06
N MET A 37 1.58 -17.88 -3.13
CA MET A 37 1.28 -16.85 -2.13
C MET A 37 1.80 -15.44 -2.50
N THR A 38 2.88 -15.33 -3.28
CA THR A 38 3.38 -14.06 -3.83
C THR A 38 2.33 -13.24 -4.59
N PRO A 39 1.49 -13.82 -5.47
CA PRO A 39 0.41 -13.06 -6.10
C PRO A 39 -0.66 -12.60 -5.11
N ASP A 40 -0.83 -13.29 -3.97
CA ASP A 40 -1.83 -12.91 -2.95
C ASP A 40 -1.39 -11.65 -2.20
N CYS A 41 -0.12 -11.55 -1.79
CA CYS A 41 0.42 -10.35 -1.15
C CYS A 41 0.39 -9.13 -2.08
N ARG A 42 0.73 -9.32 -3.36
CA ARG A 42 0.63 -8.27 -4.38
C ARG A 42 -0.82 -7.83 -4.60
N LYS A 43 -1.76 -8.76 -4.81
CA LYS A 43 -3.18 -8.42 -4.95
C LYS A 43 -3.73 -7.69 -3.74
N ARG A 44 -3.32 -8.08 -2.53
CA ARG A 44 -3.70 -7.39 -1.29
C ARG A 44 -3.10 -5.99 -1.21
N LEU A 45 -1.86 -5.80 -1.66
CA LEU A 45 -1.21 -4.49 -1.74
C LEU A 45 -1.87 -3.60 -2.81
N GLU A 46 -2.23 -4.14 -3.97
CA GLU A 46 -3.00 -3.43 -5.01
C GLU A 46 -4.40 -3.04 -4.50
N ALA A 47 -5.09 -3.93 -3.80
CA ALA A 47 -6.38 -3.63 -3.18
C ALA A 47 -6.25 -2.53 -2.12
N ALA A 48 -5.26 -2.62 -1.24
CA ALA A 48 -4.98 -1.59 -0.23
C ALA A 48 -4.62 -0.23 -0.86
N LEU A 49 -3.89 -0.24 -1.98
CA LEU A 49 -3.59 0.97 -2.76
C LEU A 49 -4.85 1.57 -3.38
N ALA A 50 -5.70 0.76 -4.02
CA ALA A 50 -6.94 1.21 -4.62
C ALA A 50 -7.88 1.82 -3.57
N ASP A 51 -7.96 1.18 -2.41
CA ASP A 51 -8.66 1.67 -1.23
C ASP A 51 -8.10 3.01 -0.71
N LEU A 52 -6.77 3.15 -0.64
CA LEU A 52 -6.12 4.39 -0.20
C LEU A 52 -6.33 5.53 -1.21
N LYS A 53 -6.25 5.24 -2.51
CA LYS A 53 -6.52 6.19 -3.60
C LYS A 53 -7.99 6.62 -3.61
N GLY A 54 -8.93 5.71 -3.37
CA GLY A 54 -10.35 6.03 -3.23
C GLY A 54 -10.64 6.94 -2.03
N ASN A 55 -10.01 6.66 -0.88
CA ASN A 55 -10.10 7.52 0.29
C ASN A 55 -9.49 8.92 0.07
N LEU A 56 -8.39 9.01 -0.69
CA LEU A 56 -7.78 10.28 -1.07
C LEU A 56 -8.71 11.10 -1.96
N ALA A 57 -9.31 10.49 -2.98
CA ALA A 57 -10.29 11.16 -3.83
C ALA A 57 -11.51 11.66 -3.04
N GLU A 58 -12.01 10.88 -2.07
CA GLU A 58 -13.07 11.33 -1.14
C GLU A 58 -12.62 12.55 -0.30
N LEU A 59 -11.34 12.61 0.12
CA LEU A 59 -10.79 13.71 0.92
C LEU A 59 -10.49 14.97 0.10
N GLU A 60 -10.08 14.80 -1.16
CA GLU A 60 -9.95 15.89 -2.13
C GLU A 60 -11.30 16.56 -2.41
N GLU A 61 -12.39 15.78 -2.46
CA GLU A 61 -13.74 16.32 -2.67
C GLU A 61 -14.22 17.20 -1.49
N VAL A 62 -13.75 16.92 -0.26
CA VAL A 62 -13.98 17.78 0.91
C VAL A 62 -12.90 18.85 1.12
N ASN A 63 -11.99 19.03 0.15
CA ASN A 63 -10.89 19.99 0.15
C ASN A 63 -10.09 19.99 1.47
N GLN A 64 -9.92 18.81 2.07
CA GLN A 64 -9.12 18.67 3.29
C GLN A 64 -7.67 18.49 2.90
N GLU A 65 -6.81 19.44 3.29
CA GLU A 65 -5.36 19.30 3.19
C GLU A 65 -4.77 19.05 4.58
N GLY A 66 -3.80 18.15 4.65
CA GLY A 66 -3.15 17.82 5.91
C GLY A 66 -1.99 16.86 5.75
N PRO A 67 -1.14 16.73 6.79
CA PRO A 67 0.04 15.88 6.77
C PRO A 67 -0.29 14.40 6.56
N GLU A 68 -1.54 13.99 6.79
CA GLU A 68 -1.98 12.62 6.56
C GLU A 68 -2.15 12.28 5.07
N ILE A 69 -2.51 13.26 4.24
CA ILE A 69 -2.58 13.11 2.77
C ILE A 69 -1.18 13.01 2.20
N GLU A 70 -0.26 13.86 2.66
CA GLU A 70 1.15 13.82 2.25
C GLU A 70 1.81 12.47 2.61
N ASP A 71 1.55 11.93 3.82
CA ASP A 71 2.04 10.61 4.23
C ASP A 71 1.41 9.48 3.39
N ALA A 72 0.13 9.60 3.03
CA ALA A 72 -0.54 8.65 2.13
C ALA A 72 0.06 8.69 0.72
N CYS A 73 0.25 9.88 0.13
CA CYS A 73 0.88 10.06 -1.18
C CYS A 73 2.31 9.52 -1.22
N SER A 74 3.11 9.83 -0.19
CA SER A 74 4.47 9.30 -0.05
C SER A 74 4.47 7.76 -0.01
N SER A 75 3.53 7.17 0.73
CA SER A 75 3.37 5.71 0.81
C SER A 75 2.98 5.09 -0.53
N ILE A 76 2.14 5.77 -1.32
CA ILE A 76 1.75 5.32 -2.66
C ILE A 76 2.97 5.28 -3.57
N MET A 77 3.75 6.37 -3.62
CA MET A 77 4.96 6.44 -4.43
C MET A 77 5.97 5.36 -4.04
N GLU A 78 6.17 5.13 -2.74
CA GLU A 78 7.07 4.09 -2.25
C GLU A 78 6.63 2.67 -2.67
N VAL A 79 5.32 2.42 -2.75
CA VAL A 79 4.78 1.13 -3.22
C VAL A 79 4.88 1.01 -4.74
N GLU A 80 4.58 2.07 -5.49
CA GLU A 80 4.72 2.07 -6.96
C GLU A 80 6.17 1.87 -7.39
N ASN A 81 7.13 2.45 -6.68
CA ASN A 81 8.55 2.24 -6.94
C ASN A 81 8.99 0.77 -6.72
N LEU A 82 8.39 0.08 -5.74
CA LEU A 82 8.66 -1.35 -5.56
C LEU A 82 8.15 -2.15 -6.74
N TYR A 83 6.94 -1.87 -7.23
CA TYR A 83 6.42 -2.53 -8.44
C TYR A 83 7.28 -2.32 -9.69
N GLN A 84 8.03 -1.22 -9.77
CA GLN A 84 9.01 -0.99 -10.85
C GLN A 84 10.30 -1.81 -10.68
N THR A 85 10.59 -2.28 -9.46
CA THR A 85 11.84 -2.97 -9.09
C THR A 85 11.72 -4.51 -9.15
N ILE A 86 10.50 -5.06 -9.16
CA ILE A 86 10.18 -6.51 -9.22
C ILE A 86 9.75 -6.93 -10.62
#